data_AF-A0A833Z0E3-F1
#
_entry.id   AF-A0A833Z0E3-F1
#
_cell.length_a   1.000
_cell.length_b   1.000
_cell.length_c   1.000
_cell.angle_alpha   90.00
_cell.angle_beta   90.00
_cell.angle_gamma   90.00
#
_symmetry.space_group_name_H-M   'P 1'
#
loop_
_entity.id
_entity.type
_entity.pdbx_description
1 polymer ?
#
loop_
_entity_poly.entity_id
_entity_poly.type
_entity_poly.pdbx_seq_one_letter_code
_entity_poly.pdbx_strand_id
1 'polypeptide(L)'
;MSPRAWDIKERINKWDLIKIKSFCTAKENSIKITREPTVWENIFANDTSDKGLISKIYKELTQLHSKKTSNPIKKWAKALNRHFSKEDIQKIQRHMKQFSISLAIRQMQIKTTMRYHFTPVRMAMINKTTNHKCWRGCGEKGTLVPCWWYCRLVQLLWKAVWNFLRKLKMDLFFDPAIPLLGLNPKNTKTPI
;
A
#
# COMPACT_ATOMS: atom_id res chain seq x y z
N MET A 1 -7.19 -1.03 -23.89
CA MET A 1 -5.80 -1.24 -24.35
C MET A 1 -5.04 0.08 -24.26
N SER A 2 -3.78 0.07 -23.85
CA SER A 2 -2.92 1.27 -23.76
C SER A 2 -2.65 1.86 -25.16
N PRO A 3 -2.50 3.19 -25.32
CA PRO A 3 -2.13 3.83 -26.59
C PRO A 3 -0.88 3.21 -27.23
N ARG A 4 0.10 2.81 -26.41
CA ARG A 4 1.30 2.09 -26.83
C ARG A 4 1.02 0.73 -27.48
N ALA A 5 -0.02 0.03 -27.03
CA ALA A 5 -0.37 -1.28 -27.57
C ALA A 5 -1.07 -1.15 -28.94
N TRP A 6 -1.74 -0.04 -29.21
CA TRP A 6 -2.33 0.27 -30.52
C TRP A 6 -1.24 0.61 -31.54
N ASP A 7 -0.30 1.46 -31.16
CA ASP A 7 0.83 1.87 -32.00
C ASP A 7 1.74 0.68 -32.39
N ILE A 8 1.95 -0.25 -31.46
CA ILE A 8 2.65 -1.52 -31.75
C ILE A 8 1.83 -2.41 -32.68
N LYS A 9 0.51 -2.46 -32.51
CA LYS A 9 -0.38 -3.29 -33.34
C LYS A 9 -0.49 -2.77 -34.78
N GLU A 10 -0.42 -1.46 -34.98
CA GLU A 10 -0.40 -0.85 -36.32
C GLU A 10 0.94 -1.04 -37.04
N ARG A 11 2.06 -1.16 -36.31
CA ARG A 11 3.40 -1.36 -36.89
C ARG A 11 3.75 -2.80 -37.24
N ILE A 12 3.08 -3.78 -36.63
CA ILE A 12 3.32 -5.20 -36.90
C ILE A 12 2.64 -5.57 -38.21
N ASN A 13 3.41 -5.83 -39.26
CA ASN A 13 2.85 -6.26 -40.54
C ASN A 13 2.55 -7.77 -40.54
N LYS A 14 1.83 -8.23 -41.56
CA LYS A 14 1.44 -9.64 -41.72
C LYS A 14 2.65 -10.59 -41.75
N TRP A 15 3.79 -10.16 -42.31
CA TRP A 15 5.01 -10.95 -42.38
C TRP A 15 5.71 -11.08 -41.03
N ASP A 16 5.66 -10.06 -40.20
CA ASP A 16 6.18 -10.13 -38.83
C ASP A 16 5.38 -11.13 -38.00
N LEU A 17 4.05 -11.18 -38.17
CA LEU A 17 3.21 -12.21 -37.56
C LEU A 17 3.56 -13.62 -38.07
N ILE A 18 3.84 -13.77 -39.36
CA ILE A 18 4.26 -15.06 -39.94
C ILE A 18 5.63 -15.48 -39.38
N LYS A 19 6.60 -14.57 -39.25
CA LYS A 19 7.91 -14.85 -38.65
C LYS A 19 7.81 -15.22 -37.18
N ILE A 20 7.00 -14.49 -36.40
CA ILE A 20 6.77 -14.82 -34.99
C ILE A 20 6.10 -16.19 -34.87
N LYS A 21 5.09 -16.46 -35.71
CA LYS A 21 4.41 -17.77 -35.74
C LYS A 21 5.41 -18.88 -36.10
N SER A 22 6.20 -18.72 -37.16
CA SER A 22 7.18 -19.75 -37.56
C SER A 22 8.25 -19.97 -36.51
N PHE A 23 8.73 -18.90 -35.85
CA PHE A 23 9.68 -19.00 -34.75
C PHE A 23 9.10 -19.76 -33.55
N CYS A 24 7.87 -19.42 -33.14
CA CYS A 24 7.18 -20.13 -32.07
C CYS A 24 6.97 -21.61 -32.43
N THR A 25 6.45 -21.92 -33.62
CA THR A 25 6.18 -23.30 -34.06
C THR A 25 7.47 -24.13 -34.20
N ALA A 26 8.58 -23.54 -34.68
CA ALA A 26 9.87 -24.22 -34.72
C ALA A 26 10.40 -24.53 -33.31
N LYS A 27 10.16 -23.64 -32.35
CA LYS A 27 10.58 -23.82 -30.96
C LYS A 27 9.67 -24.79 -30.19
N GLU A 28 8.38 -24.83 -30.51
CA GLU A 28 7.36 -25.71 -29.94
C GLU A 28 7.69 -27.19 -30.19
N ASN A 29 8.24 -27.52 -31.37
CA ASN A 29 8.73 -28.85 -31.70
C ASN A 29 10.04 -29.23 -30.97
N SER A 30 10.80 -28.25 -30.47
CA SER A 30 12.11 -28.45 -29.82
C SER A 30 12.05 -28.53 -28.30
N ILE A 31 10.96 -28.07 -27.68
CA ILE A 31 10.83 -28.02 -26.22
C ILE A 31 9.62 -28.87 -25.81
N LYS A 32 9.75 -30.20 -25.86
CA LYS A 32 8.92 -31.07 -25.03
C LYS A 32 9.34 -30.86 -23.59
N ILE A 33 8.69 -29.91 -22.91
CA ILE A 33 8.87 -29.72 -21.49
C ILE A 33 8.28 -30.96 -20.80
N THR A 34 9.13 -31.84 -20.26
CA THR A 34 8.75 -33.08 -19.57
C THR A 34 8.16 -32.87 -18.16
N ARG A 35 7.87 -31.62 -17.78
CA ARG A 35 7.34 -31.29 -16.46
C ARG A 35 5.83 -31.37 -16.47
N GLU A 36 5.25 -31.79 -15.36
CA GLU A 36 3.80 -31.70 -15.19
C GLU A 36 3.32 -30.24 -15.32
N PRO A 37 2.16 -30.01 -15.95
CA PRO A 37 1.60 -28.68 -16.05
C PRO A 37 1.30 -28.12 -14.66
N THR A 38 1.65 -26.87 -14.43
CA THR A 38 1.24 -26.17 -13.21
C THR A 38 -0.27 -26.01 -13.17
N VAL A 39 -0.82 -25.73 -11.99
CA VAL A 39 -2.27 -25.47 -11.81
C VAL A 39 -2.76 -24.38 -12.76
N TRP A 40 -1.96 -23.33 -12.98
CA TRP A 40 -2.26 -22.26 -13.94
C TRP A 40 -2.26 -22.72 -15.40
N GLU A 41 -1.25 -23.49 -15.80
CA GLU A 41 -1.17 -24.04 -17.15
C GLU A 41 -2.32 -25.00 -17.44
N ASN A 42 -2.73 -25.80 -16.45
CA ASN A 42 -3.92 -26.65 -16.56
C ASN A 42 -5.22 -25.84 -16.68
N ILE A 43 -5.36 -24.72 -15.95
CA ILE A 43 -6.54 -23.84 -16.07
C ILE A 43 -6.62 -23.24 -17.47
N PHE A 44 -5.51 -22.77 -18.05
CA PHE A 44 -5.52 -22.15 -19.37
C PHE A 44 -5.54 -23.15 -20.54
N ALA A 45 -5.01 -24.36 -20.36
CA ALA A 45 -4.96 -25.38 -21.42
C ALA A 45 -6.25 -26.21 -21.51
N ASN A 46 -6.93 -26.47 -20.38
CA ASN A 46 -8.06 -27.40 -20.34
C ASN A 46 -9.44 -26.71 -20.31
N ASP A 47 -9.53 -25.42 -19.97
CA ASP A 47 -10.81 -24.69 -20.05
C ASP A 47 -11.03 -24.15 -21.48
N THR A 48 -11.70 -24.95 -22.31
CA THR A 48 -12.18 -24.54 -23.64
C THR A 48 -13.46 -23.70 -23.58
N SER A 49 -14.02 -23.50 -22.38
CA SER A 49 -15.23 -22.72 -22.14
C SER A 49 -14.96 -21.59 -21.14
N ASP A 50 -15.36 -20.37 -21.49
CA ASP A 50 -15.24 -19.19 -20.60
C ASP A 50 -16.08 -19.33 -19.32
N LYS A 51 -17.02 -20.30 -19.27
CA LYS A 51 -17.94 -20.47 -18.16
C LYS A 51 -17.22 -21.02 -16.92
N GLY A 52 -17.10 -20.18 -15.89
CA GLY A 52 -16.51 -20.55 -14.60
C GLY A 52 -14.99 -20.38 -14.51
N LEU A 53 -14.33 -19.96 -15.61
CA LEU A 53 -12.91 -19.65 -15.64
C LEU A 53 -12.55 -18.56 -14.61
N ILE A 54 -13.36 -17.50 -14.52
CA ILE A 54 -13.19 -16.42 -13.53
C ILE A 54 -13.22 -16.99 -12.09
N SER A 55 -14.15 -17.90 -11.79
CA SER A 55 -14.28 -18.51 -10.47
C SER A 55 -13.07 -19.39 -10.13
N LYS A 56 -12.55 -20.16 -11.09
CA LYS A 56 -11.34 -20.98 -10.93
C LYS A 56 -10.11 -20.09 -10.68
N ILE A 57 -9.93 -19.04 -11.47
CA ILE A 57 -8.86 -18.04 -11.28
C ILE A 57 -8.98 -17.39 -9.90
N TYR A 58 -10.19 -16.98 -9.49
CA TYR A 58 -10.42 -16.36 -8.18
C TYR A 58 -10.09 -17.30 -7.02
N LYS A 59 -10.41 -18.59 -7.14
CA LYS A 59 -10.08 -19.62 -6.15
C LYS A 59 -8.57 -19.79 -5.98
N GLU A 60 -7.82 -19.89 -7.08
CA GLU A 60 -6.36 -19.98 -7.06
C GLU A 60 -5.70 -18.72 -6.48
N LEU A 61 -6.16 -17.54 -6.89
CA LEU A 61 -5.69 -16.27 -6.35
C LEU A 61 -5.95 -16.16 -4.83
N THR A 62 -7.10 -16.65 -4.36
CA THR A 62 -7.46 -16.65 -2.94
C THR A 62 -6.54 -17.57 -2.12
N GLN A 63 -6.19 -18.74 -2.65
CA GLN A 63 -5.24 -19.66 -2.00
C GLN A 63 -3.82 -19.07 -1.90
N LEU A 64 -3.37 -18.37 -2.95
CA LEU A 64 -2.09 -17.64 -2.96
C LEU A 64 -2.09 -16.45 -1.98
N HIS A 65 -3.26 -15.88 -1.69
CA HIS A 65 -3.43 -14.80 -0.72
C HIS A 65 -3.44 -15.29 0.74
N SER A 66 -3.04 -16.54 1.02
CA SER A 66 -2.87 -17.08 2.39
C SER A 66 -1.84 -16.32 3.25
N LYS A 67 -1.05 -15.41 2.66
CA LYS A 67 -0.23 -14.46 3.44
C LYS A 67 -1.12 -13.62 4.34
N LYS A 68 -1.05 -13.91 5.65
CA LYS A 68 -1.63 -13.11 6.74
C LYS A 68 -1.41 -11.64 6.44
N THR A 69 -2.48 -10.93 6.08
CA THR A 69 -2.40 -9.51 5.74
C THR A 69 -1.70 -8.79 6.87
N SER A 70 -0.60 -8.10 6.55
CA SER A 70 0.14 -7.37 7.58
C SER A 70 -0.80 -6.33 8.16
N ASN A 71 -1.26 -6.53 9.39
CA ASN A 71 -2.19 -5.60 10.02
C ASN A 71 -1.53 -4.20 10.05
N PRO A 72 -2.09 -3.18 9.37
CA PRO A 72 -1.51 -1.84 9.31
C PRO A 72 -1.24 -1.26 10.69
N ILE A 73 -2.07 -1.62 11.68
CA ILE A 73 -1.90 -1.21 13.07
C ILE A 73 -0.67 -1.84 13.72
N LYS A 74 -0.38 -3.13 13.49
CA LYS A 74 0.88 -3.75 13.96
C LYS A 74 2.10 -3.06 13.35
N LYS A 75 1.97 -2.65 12.09
CA LYS A 75 2.97 -1.86 11.38
C LYS A 75 3.14 -0.47 12.00
N TRP A 76 2.06 0.18 12.42
CA TRP A 76 2.09 1.43 13.19
C TRP A 76 2.74 1.26 14.56
N ALA A 77 2.37 0.22 15.30
CA ALA A 77 2.95 -0.13 16.60
C ALA A 77 4.48 -0.19 16.52
N LYS A 78 5.01 -0.92 15.54
CA LYS A 78 6.46 -1.00 15.31
C LYS A 78 7.09 0.35 14.95
N ALA A 79 6.43 1.15 14.11
CA ALA A 79 6.98 2.42 13.64
C ALA A 79 6.93 3.54 14.69
N LEU A 80 5.98 3.48 15.60
CA LEU A 80 5.83 4.37 16.75
C LEU A 80 6.52 3.83 18.00
N ASN A 81 7.14 2.65 17.91
CA ASN A 81 7.73 1.91 19.04
C ASN A 81 6.76 1.80 20.24
N ARG A 82 5.50 1.42 19.98
CA ARG A 82 4.42 1.41 20.97
C ARG A 82 3.60 0.13 20.89
N HIS A 83 3.12 -0.34 22.04
CA HIS A 83 2.11 -1.39 22.12
C HIS A 83 0.70 -0.80 22.10
N PHE A 84 -0.21 -1.39 21.31
CA PHE A 84 -1.63 -1.01 21.27
C PHE A 84 -2.48 -2.12 21.90
N SER A 85 -3.33 -1.76 22.86
CA SER A 85 -4.29 -2.71 23.43
C SER A 85 -5.42 -3.02 22.43
N LYS A 86 -6.26 -4.03 22.72
CA LYS A 86 -7.44 -4.32 21.88
C LYS A 86 -8.39 -3.13 21.83
N GLU A 87 -8.52 -2.38 22.92
CA GLU A 87 -9.35 -1.18 23.04
C GLU A 87 -8.79 -0.03 22.20
N ASP A 88 -7.46 0.17 22.22
CA ASP A 88 -6.80 1.16 21.36
C ASP A 88 -7.07 0.86 19.88
N ILE A 89 -6.95 -0.41 19.49
CA ILE A 89 -7.23 -0.89 18.13
C ILE A 89 -8.68 -0.57 17.73
N GLN A 90 -9.64 -0.85 18.61
CA GLN A 90 -11.04 -0.54 18.33
C GLN A 90 -11.29 0.97 18.23
N LYS A 91 -10.68 1.79 19.10
CA LYS A 91 -10.79 3.26 19.04
C LYS A 91 -10.23 3.81 17.73
N ILE A 92 -9.03 3.35 17.34
CA ILE A 92 -8.39 3.68 16.06
C ILE A 92 -9.34 3.35 14.91
N GLN A 93 -9.90 2.13 14.88
CA GLN A 93 -10.82 1.70 13.82
C GLN A 93 -12.12 2.50 13.76
N ARG A 94 -12.71 2.85 14.92
CA ARG A 94 -13.90 3.70 15.00
C ARG A 94 -13.61 5.11 14.54
N HIS A 95 -12.50 5.68 15.02
CA HIS A 95 -12.06 7.02 14.67
C HIS A 95 -11.98 7.22 13.16
N MET A 96 -11.31 6.33 12.41
CA MET A 96 -11.23 6.48 10.95
C MET A 96 -12.56 6.46 10.21
N LYS A 97 -13.56 5.76 10.76
CA LYS A 97 -14.90 5.67 10.15
C LYS A 97 -15.73 6.93 10.46
N GLN A 98 -15.50 7.56 11.61
CA GLN A 98 -16.39 8.58 12.18
C GLN A 98 -15.73 9.97 12.33
N PHE A 99 -14.44 10.13 11.99
CA PHE A 99 -13.67 11.34 12.26
C PHE A 99 -14.24 12.61 11.60
N SER A 100 -14.79 12.50 10.39
CA SER A 100 -15.29 13.65 9.65
C SER A 100 -16.45 13.26 8.75
N ILE A 101 -17.39 14.19 8.59
CA ILE A 101 -18.48 14.13 7.61
C ILE A 101 -17.93 14.32 6.19
N SER A 102 -16.86 15.11 6.04
CA SER A 102 -16.21 15.32 4.75
C SER A 102 -15.57 14.04 4.25
N LEU A 103 -16.02 13.59 3.07
CA LEU A 103 -15.48 12.41 2.40
C LEU A 103 -13.98 12.53 2.14
N ALA A 104 -13.52 13.72 1.73
CA ALA A 104 -12.11 13.96 1.44
C ALA A 104 -11.24 13.78 2.70
N ILE A 105 -11.67 14.34 3.84
CA ILE A 105 -10.94 14.22 5.11
C ILE A 105 -10.96 12.77 5.59
N ARG A 106 -12.13 12.12 5.56
CA ARG A 106 -12.27 10.71 5.97
C ARG A 106 -11.41 9.78 5.12
N GLN A 107 -11.39 9.98 3.80
CA GLN A 107 -10.53 9.22 2.89
C GLN A 107 -9.05 9.39 3.24
N MET A 108 -8.63 10.60 3.64
CA MET A 108 -7.24 10.87 4.02
C MET A 108 -6.87 10.16 5.31
N GLN A 109 -7.74 10.15 6.32
CA GLN A 109 -7.49 9.41 7.56
C GLN A 109 -7.38 7.90 7.32
N ILE A 110 -8.24 7.35 6.45
CA ILE A 110 -8.20 5.94 6.05
C ILE A 110 -6.89 5.62 5.33
N LYS A 111 -6.50 6.43 4.33
CA LYS A 111 -5.25 6.24 3.57
C LYS A 111 -4.02 6.29 4.48
N THR A 112 -3.96 7.25 5.40
CA THR A 112 -2.88 7.37 6.38
C THR A 112 -2.81 6.14 7.25
N THR A 113 -3.91 5.77 7.92
CA THR A 113 -3.90 4.65 8.87
C THR A 113 -3.62 3.32 8.19
N MET A 114 -4.23 3.07 7.04
CA MET A 114 -3.98 1.83 6.30
C MET A 114 -2.60 1.83 5.63
N ARG A 115 -1.83 2.93 5.75
CA ARG A 115 -0.48 3.10 5.21
C ARG A 115 -0.43 2.96 3.69
N TYR A 116 -1.44 3.50 2.99
CA TYR A 116 -1.54 3.45 1.53
C TYR A 116 -0.49 4.29 0.82
N HIS A 117 -0.02 5.38 1.45
CA HIS A 117 0.99 6.24 0.84
C HIS A 117 2.31 5.49 0.58
N PHE A 118 2.80 5.57 -0.65
CA PHE A 118 4.09 5.00 -1.04
C PHE A 118 5.22 5.83 -0.47
N THR A 119 5.85 5.44 0.62
CA THR A 119 6.96 6.20 1.20
C THR A 119 8.16 6.27 0.25
N PRO A 120 9.03 7.29 0.33
CA PRO A 120 10.24 7.39 -0.49
C PRO A 120 11.07 6.11 -0.50
N VAL A 121 11.23 5.45 0.66
CA VAL A 121 11.92 4.16 0.76
C VAL A 121 11.25 3.06 -0.08
N ARG A 122 9.91 3.03 -0.15
CA ARG A 122 9.19 2.05 -0.97
C ARG A 122 9.28 2.39 -2.45
N MET A 123 9.25 3.68 -2.79
CA MET A 123 9.44 4.14 -4.17
C MET A 123 10.83 3.79 -4.68
N ALA A 124 11.88 4.01 -3.88
CA ALA A 124 13.26 3.66 -4.22
C ALA A 124 13.48 2.15 -4.44
N MET A 125 12.69 1.30 -3.77
CA MET A 125 12.70 -0.15 -4.02
C MET A 125 12.06 -0.53 -5.36
N ILE A 126 11.02 0.21 -5.79
CA ILE A 126 10.33 -0.03 -7.07
C ILE A 126 11.17 0.53 -8.23
N ASN A 127 11.68 1.75 -8.06
CA ASN A 127 12.52 2.43 -9.03
C ASN A 127 13.85 2.85 -8.38
N LYS A 128 14.93 2.15 -8.75
CA LYS A 128 16.28 2.33 -8.19
C LYS A 128 16.85 3.74 -8.38
N THR A 129 16.38 4.51 -9.36
CA THR A 129 16.84 5.89 -9.57
C THR A 129 16.20 6.87 -8.58
N THR A 130 15.20 6.43 -7.82
CA THR A 130 14.44 7.31 -6.94
C THR A 130 15.13 7.43 -5.59
N ASN A 131 15.25 8.66 -5.09
CA ASN A 131 15.85 8.93 -3.79
C ASN A 131 14.97 8.39 -2.65
N HIS A 132 15.59 7.68 -1.69
CA HIS A 132 14.92 7.14 -0.51
C HIS A 132 14.77 8.16 0.63
N LYS A 133 15.20 9.42 0.43
CA LYS A 133 15.12 10.51 1.40
C LYS A 133 13.70 11.08 1.52
N CYS A 134 13.43 11.74 2.63
CA CYS A 134 12.15 12.35 2.98
C CYS A 134 11.65 13.33 1.92
N TRP A 135 10.36 13.26 1.58
CA TRP A 135 9.70 14.17 0.63
C TRP A 135 9.76 15.65 0.99
N ARG A 136 9.96 15.96 2.28
CA ARG A 136 10.05 17.33 2.76
C ARG A 136 11.43 17.95 2.53
N GLY A 137 12.42 17.16 2.10
CA GLY A 137 13.77 17.66 1.85
C GLY A 137 14.65 17.77 3.10
N CYS A 138 14.27 17.16 4.23
CA CYS A 138 15.09 17.20 5.45
C CYS A 138 16.37 16.34 5.40
N GLY A 139 16.63 15.63 4.30
CA GLY A 139 17.81 14.79 4.13
C GLY A 139 17.74 13.38 4.77
N GLU A 140 16.83 13.17 5.73
CA GLU A 140 16.67 11.89 6.45
C GLU A 140 15.96 10.81 5.62
N LYS A 141 16.05 9.55 6.07
CA LYS A 141 15.39 8.39 5.44
C LYS A 141 13.87 8.53 5.45
N GLY A 142 13.27 8.54 4.25
CA GLY A 142 11.84 8.74 4.04
C GLY A 142 11.01 7.48 4.32
N THR A 143 10.92 7.07 5.58
CA THR A 143 9.88 6.12 6.02
C THR A 143 8.63 6.87 6.49
N LEU A 144 7.51 6.16 6.70
CA LEU A 144 6.20 6.81 6.92
C LEU A 144 6.23 7.77 8.12
N VAL A 145 6.52 7.29 9.32
CA VAL A 145 6.48 8.13 10.53
C VAL A 145 7.49 9.28 10.47
N PRO A 146 8.75 9.09 10.04
CA PRO A 146 9.66 10.21 9.80
C PRO A 146 9.11 11.27 8.86
N CYS A 147 8.53 10.89 7.72
CA CYS A 147 7.96 11.86 6.78
C CYS A 147 6.75 12.64 7.33
N TRP A 148 6.00 12.06 8.27
CA TRP A 148 4.73 12.62 8.77
C TRP A 148 4.81 13.22 10.18
N TRP A 149 5.85 12.88 10.95
CA TRP A 149 6.02 13.35 12.31
C TRP A 149 7.47 13.74 12.64
N TYR A 150 8.44 12.82 12.60
CA TYR A 150 9.79 13.10 13.14
C TYR A 150 10.64 14.05 12.28
N CYS A 151 10.30 14.25 11.00
CA CYS A 151 10.98 15.19 10.14
C CYS A 151 10.98 16.60 10.76
N ARG A 152 12.15 17.21 10.87
CA ARG A 152 12.34 18.55 11.47
C ARG A 152 11.37 19.61 10.91
N LEU A 153 11.14 19.62 9.60
CA LEU A 153 10.22 20.58 8.98
C LEU A 153 8.75 20.32 9.35
N VAL A 154 8.39 19.06 9.54
CA VAL A 154 7.04 18.66 9.95
C VAL A 154 6.82 18.87 11.44
N GLN A 155 7.87 18.71 12.26
CA GLN A 155 7.86 19.07 13.67
C GLN A 155 7.54 20.56 13.89
N LEU A 156 8.09 21.46 13.06
CA LEU A 156 7.77 22.89 13.15
C LEU A 156 6.28 23.15 12.95
N LEU A 157 5.68 22.51 11.95
CA LEU A 157 4.24 22.58 11.70
C LEU A 157 3.45 22.05 12.90
N TRP A 158 3.77 20.86 13.41
CA TRP A 158 3.03 20.28 14.54
C TRP A 158 3.15 21.10 15.81
N LYS A 159 4.32 21.69 16.10
CA LYS A 159 4.49 22.60 17.23
C LYS A 159 3.61 23.84 17.10
N ALA A 160 3.50 24.41 15.90
CA ALA A 160 2.61 25.54 15.64
C ALA A 160 1.13 25.16 15.84
N VAL A 161 0.72 23.99 15.33
CA VAL A 161 -0.63 23.44 15.53
C VAL A 161 -0.92 23.24 17.02
N TRP A 162 0.01 22.65 17.78
CA TRP A 162 -0.18 22.43 19.22
C TRP A 162 -0.26 23.74 20.00
N ASN A 163 0.57 24.74 19.65
CA ASN A 163 0.48 26.06 20.26
C ASN A 163 -0.87 26.72 19.98
N PHE A 164 -1.43 26.53 18.78
CA PHE A 164 -2.78 27.00 18.45
C PHE A 164 -3.86 26.26 19.26
N LEU A 165 -3.78 24.93 19.38
CA LEU A 165 -4.70 24.13 20.19
C LEU A 165 -4.68 24.54 21.67
N ARG A 166 -3.49 24.84 22.22
CA ARG A 166 -3.34 25.35 23.59
C ARG A 166 -4.04 26.69 23.79
N LYS A 167 -3.98 27.60 22.81
CA LYS A 167 -4.72 28.88 22.85
C LYS A 167 -6.24 28.67 22.88
N LEU A 168 -6.72 27.57 22.29
CA LEU A 168 -8.12 27.14 22.36
C LEU A 168 -8.47 26.36 23.64
N LYS A 169 -7.59 26.34 24.64
CA LYS A 169 -7.74 25.57 25.89
C LYS A 169 -7.89 24.06 25.67
N MET A 170 -7.41 23.55 24.53
CA MET A 170 -7.33 22.11 24.28
C MET A 170 -5.94 21.62 24.71
N ASP A 171 -5.84 21.05 25.90
CA ASP A 171 -4.59 20.46 26.36
C ASP A 171 -4.45 19.03 25.84
N LEU A 172 -3.48 18.82 24.95
CA LEU A 172 -3.18 17.54 24.33
C LEU A 172 -1.70 17.25 24.42
N PHE A 173 -1.36 16.01 24.77
CA PHE A 173 0.01 15.52 24.73
C PHE A 173 0.60 15.66 23.31
N PHE A 174 1.88 16.00 23.21
CA PHE A 174 2.57 16.10 21.92
C PHE A 174 2.96 14.70 21.40
N ASP A 175 1.94 13.93 20.98
CA ASP A 175 2.04 12.52 20.63
C ASP A 175 1.65 12.29 19.15
N PRO A 176 2.50 11.62 18.33
CA PRO A 176 2.18 11.27 16.94
C PRO A 176 0.92 10.41 16.78
N ALA A 177 0.52 9.65 17.79
CA ALA A 177 -0.67 8.80 17.73
C ALA A 177 -1.97 9.63 17.63
N ILE A 178 -1.96 10.88 18.10
CA ILE A 178 -3.13 11.77 18.05
C ILE A 178 -3.48 12.13 16.60
N PRO A 179 -2.61 12.79 15.81
CA PRO A 179 -2.97 13.18 14.46
C PRO A 179 -2.91 12.02 13.46
N LEU A 180 -2.03 11.03 13.67
CA LEU A 180 -1.86 9.94 12.70
C LEU A 180 -2.89 8.82 12.87
N LEU A 181 -3.33 8.57 14.10
CA LEU A 181 -4.22 7.43 14.41
C LEU A 181 -5.52 7.85 15.11
N GLY A 182 -5.66 9.09 15.56
CA GLY A 182 -6.82 9.53 16.34
C GLY A 182 -6.84 8.97 17.75
N LEU A 183 -5.69 8.46 18.23
CA LEU A 183 -5.60 7.89 19.56
C LEU A 183 -5.17 8.99 20.52
N ASN A 184 -6.12 9.52 21.29
CA ASN A 184 -5.77 10.34 22.44
C ASN A 184 -5.19 9.42 23.53
N PRO A 185 -3.92 9.61 23.97
CA PRO A 185 -3.44 8.91 25.15
C PRO A 185 -4.47 9.09 26.27
N LYS A 186 -4.77 8.00 26.99
CA LYS A 186 -5.63 8.11 28.17
C LYS A 186 -5.00 9.20 29.03
N ASN A 187 -5.78 10.20 29.42
CA ASN A 187 -5.42 11.04 30.56
C ASN A 187 -5.14 10.04 31.68
N THR A 188 -3.87 9.73 31.94
CA THR A 188 -3.47 9.31 33.26
C THR A 188 -3.85 10.50 34.10
N LYS A 189 -5.04 10.45 34.70
CA LYS A 189 -5.35 11.29 35.85
C LYS A 189 -4.11 11.20 36.72
N THR A 190 -3.48 12.34 36.94
CA THR A 190 -2.38 12.51 37.88
C THR A 190 -2.70 11.74 39.16
N PRO A 191 -1.73 11.00 39.74
CA PRO A 191 -1.92 10.46 41.06
C PRO A 191 -1.98 11.62 42.07
N ILE A 192 -3.04 11.56 42.89
CA ILE A 192 -3.35 12.35 44.09
C ILE A 192 -3.86 13.77 43.81
#